data_AF-A0A536RJH2-F1
#
_entry.id   AF-A0A536RJH2-F1
#
_cell.length_a   1.000
_cell.length_b   1.000
_cell.length_c   1.000
_cell.angle_alpha   90.00
_cell.angle_beta   90.00
_cell.angle_gamma   90.00
#
_symmetry.space_group_name_H-M   'P 1'
#
loop_
_entity.id
_entity.type
_entity.pdbx_description
1 polymer ?
#
loop_
_entity_poly.entity_id
_entity_poly.type
_entity_poly.pdbx_seq_one_letter_code
_entity_poly.pdbx_strand_id
1 'polypeptide(L)'
;MARADSLAKLALAYGVHLARRRLRRPRSQLSALVATYASDGIRELEPLERERHPRLVTCINCGLCALAAGRIGKTRLPDLASSYMRLYARVGEASSDLVGETPDLVAASAVCPVGLPLDEVAAVVRRLNIR
;
A
#
# COMPACT_ATOMS: atom_id res chain seq x y z
N MET A 1 34.47 -35.47 0.49
CA MET A 1 33.69 -35.35 1.74
C MET A 1 33.04 -33.96 1.92
N ALA A 2 33.72 -32.85 1.57
CA ALA A 2 33.21 -31.48 1.78
C ALA A 2 31.81 -31.14 1.21
N ARG A 3 31.39 -31.74 0.09
CA ARG A 3 30.09 -31.45 -0.54
C ARG A 3 28.90 -32.04 0.21
N ALA A 4 29.03 -33.27 0.70
CA ALA A 4 27.99 -33.93 1.48
C ALA A 4 27.74 -33.19 2.81
N ASP A 5 28.83 -32.78 3.48
CA ASP A 5 28.74 -32.00 4.72
C ASP A 5 28.11 -30.62 4.49
N SER A 6 28.43 -29.97 3.38
CA SER A 6 27.84 -28.69 3.01
C SER A 6 26.33 -28.81 2.73
N LEU A 7 25.92 -29.88 2.03
CA LEU A 7 24.51 -30.16 1.76
C LEU A 7 23.75 -30.51 3.04
N ALA A 8 24.35 -31.28 3.95
CA ALA A 8 23.76 -31.60 5.24
C ALA A 8 23.54 -30.34 6.10
N LYS A 9 24.54 -29.44 6.14
CA LYS A 9 24.43 -28.14 6.83
C LYS A 9 23.33 -27.27 6.21
N LEU A 10 23.24 -27.23 4.88
CA LEU A 10 22.20 -26.48 4.18
C LEU A 10 20.80 -27.05 4.48
N ALA A 11 20.65 -28.37 4.39
CA ALA A 11 19.38 -29.05 4.68
C ALA A 11 18.95 -28.81 6.13
N LEU A 12 19.87 -28.88 7.09
CA LEU A 12 19.61 -28.57 8.50
C LEU A 12 19.20 -27.11 8.68
N ALA A 13 19.94 -26.15 8.11
CA ALA A 13 19.64 -24.73 8.23
C ALA A 13 18.28 -24.39 7.62
N TYR A 14 17.98 -24.93 6.44
CA TYR A 14 16.71 -24.73 5.76
C TYR A 14 15.54 -25.41 6.50
N GLY A 15 15.75 -26.63 7.01
CA GLY A 15 14.78 -27.33 7.84
C GLY A 15 14.45 -26.57 9.12
N VAL A 16 15.47 -26.08 9.84
CA VAL A 16 15.29 -25.22 11.02
C VAL A 16 14.58 -23.91 10.67
N HIS A 17 14.92 -23.28 9.54
CA HIS A 17 14.24 -22.08 9.05
C HIS A 17 12.75 -22.34 8.82
N LEU A 18 12.40 -23.40 8.08
CA LEU A 18 11.01 -23.76 7.82
C LEU A 18 10.25 -24.14 9.09
N ALA A 19 10.87 -24.93 9.98
CA ALA A 19 10.28 -25.29 11.26
C ALA A 19 10.02 -24.04 12.11
N ARG A 20 10.98 -23.12 12.22
CA ARG A 20 10.79 -21.83 12.91
C ARG A 20 9.67 -21.01 12.28
N ARG A 21 9.59 -20.94 10.95
CA ARG A 21 8.56 -20.18 10.23
C ARG A 21 7.16 -20.76 10.44
N ARG A 22 7.03 -22.09 10.53
CA ARG A 22 5.75 -22.77 10.78
C ARG A 22 5.33 -22.71 12.26
N LEU A 23 6.27 -22.85 13.18
CA LEU A 23 6.01 -22.91 14.62
C LEU A 23 5.91 -21.51 15.26
N ARG A 24 6.64 -20.52 14.76
CA ARG A 24 6.49 -19.13 15.24
C ARG A 24 5.35 -18.46 14.51
N ARG A 25 4.32 -18.08 15.25
CA ARG A 25 3.32 -17.12 14.77
C ARG A 25 4.06 -15.81 14.46
N PRO A 26 3.98 -15.26 13.24
CA PRO A 26 4.59 -13.96 12.94
C PRO A 26 4.06 -12.93 13.92
N ARG A 27 4.95 -12.20 14.62
CA ARG A 27 4.53 -10.99 15.32
C ARG A 27 4.12 -10.00 14.26
N SER A 28 2.87 -9.57 14.32
CA SER A 28 2.35 -8.54 13.42
C SER A 28 3.16 -7.26 13.61
N GLN A 29 3.88 -6.83 12.58
CA GLN A 29 4.52 -5.51 12.55
C GLN A 29 3.49 -4.39 12.34
N LEU A 30 2.25 -4.76 11.99
CA LEU A 30 1.17 -3.84 11.69
C LEU A 30 0.80 -2.99 12.91
N SER A 31 0.78 -3.56 14.11
CA SER A 31 0.42 -2.80 15.33
C SER A 31 1.45 -1.72 15.65
N ALA A 32 2.74 -2.01 15.44
CA ALA A 32 3.80 -1.01 15.59
C ALA A 32 3.69 0.08 14.53
N LEU A 33 3.36 -0.28 13.28
CA LEU A 33 3.15 0.70 12.20
C LEU A 33 1.95 1.61 12.47
N VAL A 34 0.82 1.05 12.89
CA VAL A 34 -0.39 1.82 13.25
C VAL A 34 -0.09 2.75 14.42
N ALA A 35 0.62 2.29 15.46
CA ALA A 35 1.01 3.12 16.58
C ALA A 35 1.87 4.33 16.16
N THR A 36 2.78 4.16 15.20
CA THR A 36 3.62 5.24 14.66
C THR A 36 2.79 6.35 13.99
N TYR A 37 1.72 5.99 13.29
CA TYR A 37 0.93 6.93 12.47
C TYR A 37 -0.39 7.37 13.14
N ALA A 38 -0.73 6.81 14.30
CA ALA A 38 -1.97 7.14 15.00
C ALA A 38 -2.05 8.64 15.36
N SER A 39 -0.93 9.28 15.71
CA SER A 39 -0.86 10.72 16.00
C SER A 39 -1.18 11.60 14.79
N ASP A 40 -1.02 11.06 13.58
CA ASP A 40 -1.30 11.75 12.33
C ASP A 40 -2.79 11.60 11.93
N GLY A 41 -3.58 10.89 12.74
CA GLY A 41 -4.99 10.64 12.47
C GLY A 41 -5.24 9.47 11.51
N ILE A 42 -4.22 8.65 11.24
CA ILE A 42 -4.32 7.51 10.33
C ILE A 42 -4.99 6.33 11.03
N ARG A 43 -6.09 5.83 10.46
CA ARG A 43 -6.88 4.69 10.95
C ARG A 43 -6.38 3.36 10.39
N GLU A 44 -6.79 2.27 11.05
CA GLU A 44 -6.59 0.91 10.52
C GLU A 44 -7.46 0.65 9.28
N LEU A 45 -7.04 -0.32 8.46
CA LEU A 45 -7.84 -0.82 7.34
C LEU A 45 -8.95 -1.74 7.83
N GLU A 46 -10.15 -1.54 7.32
CA GLU A 46 -11.27 -2.44 7.56
C GLU A 46 -11.04 -3.81 6.91
N PRO A 47 -11.71 -4.88 7.38
CA PRO A 47 -11.59 -6.21 6.76
C PRO A 47 -11.81 -6.20 5.24
N LEU A 48 -12.85 -5.51 4.76
CA LEU A 48 -13.18 -5.43 3.33
C LEU A 48 -12.09 -4.72 2.52
N GLU A 49 -11.42 -3.73 3.12
CA GLU A 49 -10.36 -2.96 2.49
C GLU A 49 -9.06 -3.75 2.43
N ARG A 50 -8.80 -4.57 3.46
CA ARG A 50 -7.68 -5.53 3.46
C ARG A 50 -7.82 -6.56 2.36
N GLU A 51 -9.03 -7.03 2.07
CA GLU A 51 -9.30 -7.94 0.95
C GLU A 51 -9.03 -7.29 -0.41
N ARG A 52 -9.40 -6.01 -0.56
CA ARG A 52 -9.17 -5.23 -1.80
C ARG A 52 -7.74 -4.71 -1.91
N HIS A 53 -7.00 -4.63 -0.81
CA HIS A 53 -5.68 -4.02 -0.72
C HIS A 53 -4.72 -4.48 -1.84
N PRO A 54 -4.60 -5.78 -2.19
CA PRO A 54 -3.72 -6.21 -3.28
C PRO A 54 -4.01 -5.54 -4.63
N ARG A 55 -5.29 -5.27 -4.95
CA ARG A 55 -5.71 -4.57 -6.17
C ARG A 55 -5.46 -3.07 -6.08
N LEU A 56 -5.59 -2.51 -4.89
CA LEU A 56 -5.40 -1.08 -4.63
C LEU A 56 -3.93 -0.69 -4.49
N VAL A 57 -2.99 -1.65 -4.44
CA VAL A 57 -1.54 -1.40 -4.28
C VAL A 57 -0.65 -1.75 -5.49
N THR A 58 -1.20 -1.68 -6.71
CA THR A 58 -0.49 -2.08 -7.95
C THR A 58 0.22 -0.94 -8.70
N CYS A 59 0.12 0.31 -8.25
CA CYS A 59 0.66 1.47 -8.97
C CYS A 59 2.18 1.36 -9.15
N ILE A 60 2.60 1.55 -10.39
CA ILE A 60 4.01 1.57 -10.80
C ILE A 60 4.58 2.99 -10.94
N ASN A 61 3.81 4.01 -10.53
CA ASN A 61 4.19 5.43 -10.60
C ASN A 61 4.57 5.92 -12.02
N CYS A 62 3.83 5.47 -13.06
CA CYS A 62 4.12 5.81 -14.46
C CYS A 62 3.69 7.23 -14.87
N GLY A 63 2.78 7.88 -14.13
CA GLY A 63 2.35 9.25 -14.43
C GLY A 63 1.21 9.43 -15.44
N LEU A 64 0.78 8.38 -16.15
CA LEU A 64 -0.24 8.49 -17.21
C LEU A 64 -1.58 9.08 -16.74
N CYS A 65 -2.04 8.70 -15.54
CA CYS A 65 -3.25 9.26 -14.96
C CYS A 65 -3.16 10.78 -14.73
N ALA A 66 -1.98 11.30 -14.40
CA ALA A 66 -1.77 12.75 -14.25
C ALA A 66 -1.80 13.48 -15.60
N LEU A 67 -1.45 12.83 -16.70
CA LEU A 67 -1.62 13.40 -18.03
C LEU A 67 -3.10 13.46 -18.44
N ALA A 68 -3.90 12.46 -18.03
CA ALA A 68 -5.31 12.39 -18.37
C ALA A 68 -6.20 13.33 -17.54
N ALA A 69 -5.90 13.51 -16.25
CA ALA A 69 -6.79 14.25 -15.34
C ALA A 69 -6.05 15.20 -14.38
N GLY A 70 -4.74 15.41 -14.57
CA GLY A 70 -3.98 16.41 -13.82
C GLY A 70 -3.68 16.02 -12.38
N ARG A 71 -4.05 16.90 -11.44
CA ARG A 71 -3.80 16.78 -10.00
C ARG A 71 -5.06 17.14 -9.20
N ILE A 72 -5.11 16.66 -7.96
CA ILE A 72 -6.14 17.04 -6.98
C ILE A 72 -5.45 17.94 -5.95
N GLY A 73 -5.84 19.21 -5.86
CA GLY A 73 -5.13 20.17 -5.02
C GLY A 73 -3.62 20.20 -5.34
N LYS A 74 -2.76 19.86 -4.36
CA LYS A 74 -1.31 19.68 -4.57
C LYS A 74 -0.90 18.25 -4.90
N THR A 75 -1.76 17.27 -4.68
CA THR A 75 -1.52 15.85 -4.86
C THR A 75 -1.63 15.44 -6.34
N ARG A 76 -0.51 14.98 -6.92
CA ARG A 76 -0.53 14.36 -8.24
C ARG A 76 -1.20 13.00 -8.15
N LEU A 77 -1.94 12.57 -9.19
CA LEU A 77 -2.64 11.29 -9.16
C LEU A 77 -1.74 10.05 -8.90
N PRO A 78 -0.48 10.00 -9.34
CA PRO A 78 0.47 8.96 -8.92
C PRO A 78 0.85 9.02 -7.44
N ASP A 79 0.88 10.21 -6.85
CA ASP A 79 1.10 10.42 -5.42
C ASP A 79 -0.11 9.95 -4.60
N LEU A 80 -1.33 10.23 -5.08
CA LEU A 80 -2.56 9.66 -4.50
C LEU A 80 -2.49 8.13 -4.50
N ALA A 81 -2.19 7.54 -5.66
CA ALA A 81 -2.04 6.10 -5.80
C ALA A 81 -0.97 5.50 -4.88
N SER A 82 0.17 6.17 -4.74
CA SER A 82 1.30 5.69 -3.93
C SER A 82 1.20 6.00 -2.44
N SER A 83 0.38 6.99 -2.04
CA SER A 83 0.08 7.30 -0.63
C SER A 83 -0.51 6.11 0.11
N TYR A 84 -1.31 5.30 -0.61
CA TYR A 84 -1.88 4.05 -0.10
C TYR A 84 -0.89 2.86 -0.10
N MET A 85 0.21 2.93 -0.88
CA MET A 85 1.11 1.78 -1.11
C MET A 85 2.43 1.83 -0.36
N ARG A 86 3.02 3.03 -0.24
CA ARG A 86 4.44 3.17 0.08
C ARG A 86 4.72 4.21 1.16
N LEU A 87 3.86 5.22 1.28
CA LEU A 87 4.11 6.38 2.12
C LEU A 87 2.85 6.74 2.92
N TYR A 88 2.55 5.95 3.95
CA TYR A 88 1.45 6.25 4.88
C TYR A 88 1.54 7.68 5.44
N ALA A 89 2.74 8.23 5.62
CA ALA A 89 2.97 9.63 5.99
C ALA A 89 2.31 10.67 5.06
N ARG A 90 2.07 10.33 3.78
CA ARG A 90 1.44 11.22 2.79
C ARG A 90 -0.08 11.09 2.72
N VAL A 91 -0.68 10.15 3.49
CA VAL A 91 -2.14 9.97 3.52
C VAL A 91 -2.85 11.23 4.02
N GLY A 92 -2.25 11.94 4.98
CA GLY A 92 -2.79 13.21 5.49
C GLY A 92 -2.92 14.28 4.40
N GLU A 93 -1.81 14.55 3.71
CA GLU A 93 -1.74 15.52 2.60
C GLU A 93 -2.72 15.13 1.47
N ALA A 94 -2.66 13.87 1.03
CA ALA A 94 -3.52 13.37 -0.04
C ALA A 94 -5.01 13.44 0.34
N SER A 95 -5.36 13.14 1.58
CA SER A 95 -6.74 13.25 2.07
C SER A 95 -7.23 14.70 2.09
N SER A 96 -6.39 15.63 2.53
CA SER A 96 -6.76 17.06 2.56
C SER A 96 -7.02 17.62 1.15
N ASP A 97 -6.24 17.19 0.17
CA ASP A 97 -6.40 17.61 -1.23
C ASP A 97 -7.64 16.99 -1.90
N LEU A 98 -8.23 15.92 -1.34
CA LEU A 98 -9.46 15.30 -1.83
C LEU A 98 -10.73 16.07 -1.41
N VAL A 99 -10.59 17.14 -0.61
CA VAL A 99 -11.70 18.02 -0.22
C VAL A 99 -11.91 19.08 -1.31
N GLY A 100 -13.07 19.02 -1.99
CA GLY A 100 -13.43 19.98 -3.04
C GLY A 100 -13.67 19.31 -4.40
N GLU A 101 -13.49 20.08 -5.48
CA GLU A 101 -13.65 19.59 -6.86
C GLU A 101 -12.55 18.57 -7.19
N THR A 102 -12.96 17.33 -7.42
CA THR A 102 -12.04 16.25 -7.79
C THR A 102 -11.97 16.11 -9.32
N PRO A 103 -10.78 15.92 -9.90
CA PRO A 103 -10.67 15.62 -11.32
C PRO A 103 -11.37 14.31 -11.65
N ASP A 104 -11.63 14.07 -12.94
CA ASP A 104 -12.28 12.85 -13.40
C ASP A 104 -11.41 11.60 -13.16
N LEU A 105 -11.57 10.99 -11.98
CA LEU A 105 -10.84 9.80 -11.56
C LEU A 105 -11.20 8.57 -12.39
N VAL A 106 -12.38 8.55 -12.99
CA VAL A 106 -12.81 7.46 -13.87
C VAL A 106 -12.03 7.52 -15.17
N ALA A 107 -11.96 8.71 -15.80
CA ALA A 107 -11.12 8.93 -16.97
C ALA A 107 -9.63 8.68 -16.68
N ALA A 108 -9.15 9.11 -15.52
CA ALA A 108 -7.77 8.87 -15.10
C ALA A 108 -7.45 7.39 -14.88
N SER A 109 -8.41 6.60 -14.38
CA SER A 109 -8.25 5.15 -14.19
C SER A 109 -8.23 4.41 -15.52
N ALA A 110 -8.98 4.89 -16.52
CA ALA A 110 -9.06 4.28 -17.85
C ALA A 110 -7.71 4.27 -18.58
N VAL A 111 -6.81 5.22 -18.30
CA VAL A 111 -5.46 5.26 -18.89
C VAL A 111 -4.41 4.51 -18.07
N CYS A 112 -4.80 3.86 -16.96
CA CYS A 112 -3.86 3.18 -16.08
C CYS A 112 -3.43 1.82 -16.68
N PRO A 113 -2.13 1.59 -16.97
CA PRO A 113 -1.67 0.35 -17.60
C PRO A 113 -1.77 -0.87 -16.68
N VAL A 114 -1.94 -0.65 -15.37
CA VAL A 114 -2.10 -1.70 -14.35
C VAL A 114 -3.53 -1.77 -13.80
N GLY A 115 -4.47 -1.05 -14.41
CA GLY A 115 -5.89 -1.09 -14.06
C GLY A 115 -6.20 -0.62 -12.63
N LEU A 116 -5.47 0.37 -12.12
CA LEU A 116 -5.67 0.89 -10.77
C LEU A 116 -6.97 1.71 -10.69
N PRO A 117 -7.92 1.36 -9.81
CA PRO A 117 -9.15 2.13 -9.63
C PRO A 117 -8.91 3.34 -8.72
N LEU A 118 -8.66 4.51 -9.30
CA LEU A 118 -8.29 5.73 -8.56
C LEU A 118 -9.44 6.28 -7.70
N ASP A 119 -10.69 6.02 -8.08
CA ASP A 119 -11.89 6.33 -7.32
C ASP A 119 -11.96 5.52 -6.02
N GLU A 120 -11.72 4.21 -6.09
CA GLU A 120 -11.65 3.33 -4.92
C GLU A 120 -10.46 3.72 -4.02
N VAL A 121 -9.30 4.02 -4.60
CA VAL A 121 -8.12 4.50 -3.84
C VAL A 121 -8.43 5.82 -3.14
N ALA A 122 -9.06 6.78 -3.81
CA ALA A 122 -9.43 8.06 -3.23
C ALA A 122 -10.42 7.91 -2.07
N ALA A 123 -11.42 7.03 -2.21
CA ALA A 123 -12.37 6.74 -1.14
C ALA A 123 -11.66 6.17 0.10
N VAL A 124 -10.69 5.28 -0.12
CA VAL A 124 -9.93 4.67 0.96
C VAL A 124 -9.01 5.68 1.66
N VAL A 125 -8.31 6.53 0.90
CA VAL A 125 -7.44 7.59 1.46
C VAL A 125 -8.24 8.59 2.30
N ARG A 126 -9.44 9.00 1.85
CA ARG A 126 -10.33 9.90 2.63
C ARG A 126 -10.75 9.29 3.97
N ARG A 127 -11.05 8.00 4.00
CA ARG A 127 -11.48 7.33 5.24
C ARG A 127 -10.30 7.07 6.19
N LEU A 128 -9.11 6.82 5.65
CA LEU A 128 -7.92 6.57 6.47
C LEU A 128 -7.54 7.76 7.34
N ASN A 129 -7.78 8.99 6.88
CA ASN A 129 -7.47 10.18 7.67
C ASN A 129 -8.74 10.79 8.26
N ILE A 130 -8.68 11.15 9.54
CA ILE A 130 -9.77 11.77 10.29
C ILE A 130 -9.71 13.29 10.32
N ARG A 131 -8.64 13.87 9.79
CA ARG A 131 -8.37 15.30 9.75
C ARG A 131 -8.64 15.87 8.37
#